data_AF-A0A957WGH0-F1
#
_entry.id   AF-A0A957WGH0-F1
#
_cell.length_a   1.000
_cell.length_b   1.000
_cell.length_c   1.000
_cell.angle_alpha   90.00
_cell.angle_beta   90.00
_cell.angle_gamma   90.00
#
_symmetry.space_group_name_H-M   'P 1'
#
loop_
_entity.id
_entity.type
_entity.pdbx_description
1 polymer ?
#
loop_
_entity_poly.entity_id
_entity_poly.type
_entity_poly.pdbx_seq_one_letter_code
_entity_poly.pdbx_strand_id
1 'polypeptide(L)'
;MPEKPLGRKNYGHIPHLPGSRMGPGDHSCHEGQARIATVKTRDKNDEVIVQEKLDGSNVGVARIGQAIYPLGRAGWTAASSPHEQHRHFHNWAYENYERFMAVLRDGERLVGEWLMQAHGTRYQLPHEPFVVFDLMVEDKRLPYDELLARLAG
;
A
#
# COMPACT_ATOMS: atom_id res chain seq x y z
N MET A 1 12.24 -13.39 19.39
CA MET A 1 10.96 -12.65 19.27
C MET A 1 10.60 -12.59 17.79
N PRO A 2 9.32 -12.45 17.39
CA PRO A 2 9.03 -12.19 15.99
C PRO A 2 9.74 -10.91 15.57
N GLU A 3 10.41 -10.92 14.43
CA GLU A 3 11.07 -9.76 13.82
C GLU A 3 10.34 -9.36 12.54
N LYS A 4 10.43 -8.07 12.19
CA LYS A 4 9.83 -7.57 10.95
C LYS A 4 10.72 -8.00 9.78
N PRO A 5 10.19 -8.65 8.73
CA PRO A 5 11.01 -9.14 7.61
C PRO A 5 11.90 -8.07 6.98
N LEU A 6 11.41 -6.84 6.83
CA LEU A 6 12.17 -5.71 6.26
C LEU A 6 12.81 -4.78 7.30
N GLY A 7 12.72 -5.12 8.59
CA GLY A 7 13.18 -4.24 9.69
C GLY A 7 12.41 -2.92 9.83
N ARG A 8 11.36 -2.69 9.03
CA ARG A 8 10.63 -1.41 8.93
C ARG A 8 9.11 -1.61 8.82
N LYS A 9 8.36 -0.50 8.86
CA LYS A 9 6.91 -0.54 8.61
C LYS A 9 6.63 -0.86 7.13
N ASN A 10 5.53 -1.56 6.86
CA ASN A 10 5.07 -1.75 5.49
C ASN A 10 4.70 -0.40 4.85
N TYR A 11 4.02 0.48 5.59
CA TYR A 11 3.57 1.75 5.03
C TYR A 11 3.40 2.86 6.07
N GLY A 12 3.65 4.10 5.63
CA GLY A 12 3.58 5.32 6.44
C GLY A 12 2.16 5.89 6.57
N HIS A 13 2.04 6.98 7.32
CA HIS A 13 0.82 7.78 7.31
C HIS A 13 0.76 8.64 6.06
N ILE A 14 -0.42 8.72 5.44
CA ILE A 14 -0.71 9.70 4.39
C ILE A 14 -1.31 10.92 5.10
N PRO A 15 -0.70 12.11 5.00
CA PRO A 15 -1.22 13.30 5.65
C PRO A 15 -2.48 13.83 4.94
N HIS A 16 -3.33 14.53 5.69
CA HIS A 16 -4.60 15.06 5.19
C HIS A 16 -4.39 16.32 4.34
N LEU A 17 -5.18 16.45 3.26
CA LEU A 17 -5.29 17.71 2.53
C LEU A 17 -6.11 18.74 3.35
N PRO A 18 -5.86 20.05 3.19
CA PRO A 18 -6.65 21.08 3.86
C PRO A 18 -8.15 20.93 3.61
N GLY A 19 -8.96 21.13 4.65
CA GLY A 19 -10.41 20.97 4.59
C GLY A 19 -10.92 19.53 4.84
N SER A 20 -10.02 18.56 5.01
CA SER A 20 -10.39 17.20 5.42
C SER A 20 -11.02 17.21 6.82
N ARG A 21 -12.00 16.32 7.07
CA ARG A 21 -12.41 15.97 8.43
C ARG A 21 -11.25 15.22 9.10
N MET A 22 -10.82 15.69 10.27
CA MET A 22 -9.69 15.14 11.02
C MET A 22 -10.12 14.75 12.43
N GLY A 23 -9.58 13.64 12.93
CA GLY A 23 -9.70 13.19 14.30
C GLY A 23 -8.47 13.54 15.16
N PRO A 24 -8.52 13.23 16.46
CA PRO A 24 -7.37 13.38 17.34
C PRO A 24 -6.18 12.52 16.87
N GLY A 25 -5.06 13.16 16.57
CA GLY A 25 -3.84 12.49 16.10
C GLY A 25 -3.66 12.46 14.57
N ASP A 26 -4.61 12.99 13.81
CA ASP A 26 -4.41 13.21 12.38
C ASP A 26 -3.51 14.43 12.14
N HIS A 27 -2.74 14.38 11.04
CA HIS A 27 -1.83 15.45 10.65
C HIS A 27 -2.11 15.91 9.22
N SER A 28 -2.10 17.22 9.02
CA SER A 28 -2.23 17.82 7.69
C SER A 28 -0.91 17.79 6.94
N CYS A 29 -0.98 17.77 5.62
CA CYS A 29 0.20 17.90 4.78
C CYS A 29 0.77 19.32 4.87
N HIS A 30 2.04 19.49 4.51
CA HIS A 30 2.66 20.81 4.40
C HIS A 30 1.92 21.67 3.35
N GLU A 31 1.88 22.99 3.54
CA GLU A 31 1.17 23.94 2.66
C GLU A 31 1.61 23.82 1.19
N GLY A 32 2.91 23.59 0.95
CA GLY A 32 3.45 23.37 -0.39
C GLY A 32 2.88 22.12 -1.06
N GLN A 33 2.73 21.02 -0.32
CA GLN A 33 2.14 19.78 -0.85
C GLN A 33 0.66 19.98 -1.14
N ALA A 34 -0.07 20.70 -0.28
CA ALA A 34 -1.46 21.04 -0.53
C ALA A 34 -1.62 21.86 -1.81
N ARG A 35 -0.81 22.92 -1.98
CA ARG A 35 -0.85 23.77 -3.18
C ARG A 35 -0.55 23.00 -4.46
N ILE A 36 0.43 22.08 -4.42
CA ILE A 36 0.76 21.21 -5.56
C ILE A 36 -0.43 20.32 -5.92
N ALA A 37 -1.06 19.71 -4.92
CA ALA A 37 -2.14 18.75 -5.12
C ALA A 37 -3.47 19.40 -5.54
N THR A 38 -3.75 20.65 -5.16
CA THR A 38 -5.10 21.24 -5.31
C THR A 38 -5.15 22.54 -6.10
N VAL A 39 -4.03 23.22 -6.34
CA VAL A 39 -4.02 24.54 -7.00
C VAL A 39 -3.22 24.51 -8.30
N LYS A 40 -1.93 24.18 -8.22
CA LYS A 40 -1.04 24.18 -9.38
C LYS A 40 0.21 23.36 -9.10
N THR A 41 0.59 22.52 -10.07
CA THR A 41 1.88 21.85 -10.11
C THR A 41 3.06 22.83 -10.07
N ARG A 42 4.26 22.36 -9.72
CA ARG A 42 5.45 23.23 -9.65
C ARG A 42 5.86 23.68 -11.05
N ASP A 43 5.88 22.75 -11.99
CA ASP A 43 6.20 22.99 -13.39
C ASP A 43 5.55 21.91 -14.31
N LYS A 44 6.01 21.84 -15.57
CA LYS A 44 5.50 20.92 -16.60
C LYS A 44 5.90 19.45 -16.43
N ASN A 45 6.83 19.15 -15.52
CA ASN A 45 7.32 17.79 -15.26
C ASN A 45 6.59 17.13 -14.08
N ASP A 46 5.74 17.88 -13.39
CA ASP A 46 4.90 17.37 -12.31
C ASP A 46 3.59 16.82 -12.88
N GLU A 47 3.23 15.62 -12.45
CA GLU A 47 1.92 15.02 -12.69
C GLU A 47 1.21 14.73 -11.36
N VAL A 48 -0.08 15.05 -11.29
CA VAL A 48 -0.91 14.79 -10.12
C VAL A 48 -1.92 13.71 -10.45
N ILE A 49 -1.82 12.60 -9.71
CA ILE A 49 -2.61 11.39 -9.94
C ILE A 49 -3.58 11.24 -8.79
N VAL A 50 -4.86 11.17 -9.11
CA VAL A 50 -5.94 11.03 -8.13
C VAL A 50 -6.52 9.62 -8.25
N GLN A 51 -6.52 8.90 -7.15
CA GLN A 51 -7.08 7.55 -7.06
C GLN A 51 -8.16 7.52 -5.97
N GLU A 52 -9.10 6.59 -6.10
CA GLU A 52 -10.06 6.33 -5.04
C GLU A 52 -9.33 5.91 -3.76
N LYS A 53 -9.69 6.52 -2.63
CA LYS A 53 -9.23 6.04 -1.33
C LYS A 53 -10.17 4.93 -0.86
N LEU A 54 -9.71 3.70 -0.99
CA LEU A 54 -10.43 2.52 -0.52
C LEU A 54 -10.44 2.43 1.01
N ASP A 55 -11.49 1.77 1.52
CA ASP A 55 -11.77 1.57 2.96
C ASP A 55 -11.68 0.09 3.33
N GLY A 56 -10.46 -0.40 3.50
CA GLY A 56 -10.16 -1.77 3.89
C GLY A 56 -9.06 -1.83 4.93
N SER A 57 -8.17 -2.81 4.79
CA SER A 57 -6.96 -2.90 5.61
C SER A 57 -5.69 -2.72 4.78
N ASN A 58 -4.80 -1.85 5.24
CA ASN A 58 -3.49 -1.71 4.64
C ASN A 58 -2.63 -2.96 4.87
N VAL A 59 -2.21 -3.56 3.77
CA VAL A 59 -1.32 -4.73 3.74
C VAL A 59 -0.26 -4.54 2.65
N GLY A 60 0.70 -5.46 2.58
CA GLY A 60 1.67 -5.48 1.49
C GLY A 60 2.33 -6.83 1.33
N VAL A 61 2.99 -7.04 0.20
CA VAL A 61 3.79 -8.23 -0.06
C VAL A 61 5.20 -7.80 -0.39
N ALA A 62 6.17 -8.22 0.43
CA ALA A 62 7.58 -7.97 0.20
C ALA A 62 8.25 -9.19 -0.40
N ARG A 63 9.28 -9.00 -1.24
CA ARG A 63 10.16 -10.08 -1.69
C ARG A 63 11.50 -9.98 -0.97
N ILE A 64 11.97 -11.11 -0.43
CA ILE A 64 13.32 -11.25 0.14
C ILE A 64 13.91 -12.55 -0.41
N GLY A 65 14.95 -12.43 -1.23
CA GLY A 65 15.56 -13.51 -2.00
C GLY A 65 14.53 -14.22 -2.90
N GLN A 66 14.27 -15.48 -2.57
CA GLN A 66 13.33 -16.37 -3.26
C GLN A 66 12.01 -16.55 -2.52
N ALA A 67 11.72 -15.73 -1.50
CA ALA A 67 10.49 -15.83 -0.73
C ALA A 67 9.70 -14.53 -0.76
N ILE A 68 8.39 -14.65 -0.59
CA ILE A 68 7.50 -13.51 -0.33
C ILE A 68 7.13 -13.45 1.15
N TYR A 69 6.85 -12.24 1.61
CA TYR A 69 6.44 -11.96 2.97
C TYR A 69 5.19 -11.08 2.91
N PRO A 70 3.99 -11.65 3.09
CA PRO A 70 2.77 -10.88 3.30
C PRO A 70 2.86 -10.14 4.64
N LEU A 71 2.59 -8.84 4.65
CA LEU A 71 2.78 -7.93 5.79
C LEU A 71 1.48 -7.20 6.11
N GLY A 72 1.24 -6.94 7.39
CA GLY A 72 0.34 -5.87 7.82
C GLY A 72 1.04 -4.51 7.81
N ARG A 73 0.29 -3.40 7.92
CA ARG A 73 0.82 -2.02 7.92
C ARG A 73 2.07 -1.78 8.77
N ALA A 74 2.11 -2.36 9.97
CA ALA A 74 3.23 -2.18 10.90
C ALA A 74 4.52 -2.89 10.47
N GLY A 75 4.49 -3.74 9.43
CA GLY A 75 5.62 -4.51 8.91
C GLY A 75 5.78 -5.90 9.51
N TRP A 76 4.85 -6.33 10.37
CA TRP A 76 4.79 -7.71 10.86
C TRP A 76 4.16 -8.61 9.80
N THR A 77 4.48 -9.91 9.81
CA THR A 77 3.89 -10.86 8.87
C THR A 77 2.37 -10.93 9.09
N ALA A 78 1.62 -11.02 8.00
CA ALA A 78 0.16 -11.06 8.05
C ALA A 78 -0.35 -12.33 8.76
N ALA A 79 0.39 -13.43 8.68
CA ALA A 79 0.13 -14.67 9.43
C ALA A 79 0.21 -14.49 10.95
N SER A 80 1.07 -13.62 11.46
CA SER A 80 1.18 -13.37 12.91
C SER A 80 0.12 -12.41 13.44
N SER A 81 -0.77 -11.90 12.57
CA SER A 81 -1.77 -10.92 12.98
C SER A 81 -2.87 -11.57 13.84
N PRO A 82 -3.37 -10.88 14.88
CA PRO A 82 -4.54 -11.33 15.61
C PRO A 82 -5.82 -11.25 14.77
N HIS A 83 -5.86 -10.38 13.74
CA HIS A 83 -7.04 -10.22 12.89
C HIS A 83 -7.09 -11.26 11.77
N GLU A 84 -8.23 -11.93 11.65
CA GLU A 84 -8.44 -13.02 10.69
C GLU A 84 -8.24 -12.59 9.23
N GLN A 85 -8.72 -11.40 8.87
CA GLN A 85 -8.57 -10.85 7.52
C GLN A 85 -7.11 -10.83 7.02
N HIS A 86 -6.13 -10.63 7.91
CA HIS A 86 -4.72 -10.63 7.53
C HIS A 86 -4.17 -12.04 7.34
N ARG A 87 -4.69 -13.04 8.07
CA ARG A 87 -4.33 -14.44 7.83
C ARG A 87 -4.92 -14.95 6.51
N HIS A 88 -6.12 -14.51 6.14
CA HIS A 88 -6.66 -14.73 4.80
C HIS A 88 -5.84 -14.04 3.71
N PHE A 89 -5.41 -12.79 3.93
CA PHE A 89 -4.49 -12.11 3.02
C PHE A 89 -3.16 -12.87 2.85
N HIS A 90 -2.61 -13.43 3.93
CA HIS A 90 -1.40 -14.26 3.85
C HIS A 90 -1.60 -15.43 2.90
N ASN A 91 -2.69 -16.20 3.07
CA ASN A 91 -2.98 -17.36 2.22
C ASN A 91 -3.17 -16.94 0.76
N TRP A 92 -3.99 -15.90 0.53
CA TRP A 92 -4.24 -15.35 -0.81
C TRP A 92 -2.94 -14.89 -1.49
N ALA A 93 -2.02 -14.26 -0.75
CA ALA A 93 -0.75 -13.83 -1.30
C ALA A 93 0.14 -15.01 -1.75
N TYR A 94 0.13 -16.12 -0.99
CA TYR A 94 0.84 -17.34 -1.37
C TYR A 94 0.17 -18.10 -2.52
N GLU A 95 -1.16 -18.08 -2.62
CA GLU A 95 -1.88 -18.59 -3.80
C GLU A 95 -1.50 -17.82 -5.08
N ASN A 96 -1.06 -16.57 -4.93
CA ASN A 96 -0.62 -15.68 -6.01
C ASN A 96 0.92 -15.51 -6.04
N TYR A 97 1.68 -16.44 -5.43
CA TYR A 97 3.13 -16.33 -5.24
C TYR A 97 3.88 -15.96 -6.53
N GLU A 98 3.59 -16.66 -7.63
CA GLU A 98 4.27 -16.43 -8.91
C GLU A 98 4.05 -15.01 -9.45
N ARG A 99 2.84 -14.44 -9.28
CA ARG A 99 2.54 -13.06 -9.69
C ARG A 99 3.40 -12.07 -8.91
N PHE A 100 3.55 -12.28 -7.60
CA PHE A 100 4.40 -11.42 -6.78
C PHE A 100 5.88 -11.56 -7.12
N MET A 101 6.35 -12.78 -7.37
CA MET A 101 7.75 -13.04 -7.74
C MET A 101 8.11 -12.50 -9.13
N ALA A 102 7.17 -12.45 -10.06
CA ALA A 102 7.35 -11.84 -11.38
C ALA A 102 7.48 -10.31 -11.28
N VAL A 103 6.67 -9.66 -10.45
CA VAL A 103 6.62 -8.20 -10.34
C VAL A 103 7.73 -7.63 -9.45
N LEU A 104 7.95 -8.23 -8.27
CA LEU A 104 8.85 -7.72 -7.25
C LEU A 104 10.30 -8.11 -7.50
N ARG A 105 11.22 -7.16 -7.32
CA ARG A 105 12.65 -7.44 -7.15
C ARG A 105 12.97 -7.65 -5.66
N ASP A 106 14.16 -8.19 -5.40
CA ASP A 106 14.63 -8.40 -4.04
C ASP A 106 14.64 -7.09 -3.24
N GLY A 107 14.08 -7.11 -2.02
CA GLY A 107 13.93 -5.95 -1.14
C GLY A 107 12.76 -5.01 -1.49
N GLU A 108 12.06 -5.21 -2.60
CA GLU A 108 10.86 -4.45 -2.96
C GLU A 108 9.62 -4.95 -2.20
N ARG A 109 8.62 -4.08 -2.08
CA ARG A 109 7.27 -4.48 -1.65
C ARG A 109 6.17 -3.75 -2.40
N LEU A 110 5.10 -4.47 -2.73
CA LEU A 110 3.84 -3.87 -3.14
C LEU A 110 3.01 -3.58 -1.90
N VAL A 111 2.41 -2.41 -1.86
CA VAL A 111 1.49 -1.97 -0.81
C VAL A 111 0.13 -1.74 -1.43
N GLY A 112 -0.91 -2.22 -0.75
CA GLY A 112 -2.27 -2.10 -1.23
C GLY A 112 -3.30 -2.17 -0.11
N GLU A 113 -4.55 -2.10 -0.53
CA GLU A 113 -5.72 -2.23 0.33
C GLU A 113 -6.35 -3.61 0.18
N TRP A 114 -6.60 -4.26 1.31
CA TRP A 114 -7.29 -5.55 1.39
C TRP A 114 -8.77 -5.36 1.72
N LEU A 115 -9.64 -5.79 0.80
CA LEU A 115 -11.08 -5.54 0.80
C LEU A 115 -11.93 -6.77 1.14
N MET A 116 -11.38 -7.73 1.90
CA MET A 116 -12.10 -8.95 2.27
C MET A 116 -13.33 -8.70 3.14
N GLN A 117 -13.28 -7.71 4.02
CA GLN A 117 -14.38 -7.34 4.91
C GLN A 117 -14.65 -5.84 4.84
N ALA A 118 -15.90 -5.45 5.03
CA ALA A 118 -16.26 -4.04 5.13
C ALA A 118 -15.79 -3.46 6.46
N HIS A 119 -15.17 -2.28 6.43
CA HIS A 119 -14.81 -1.52 7.63
C HIS A 119 -15.84 -0.42 7.90
N GLY A 120 -16.08 0.46 6.91
CA GLY A 120 -17.23 1.37 6.85
C GLY A 120 -17.99 1.27 5.53
N THR A 121 -17.31 0.91 4.44
CA THR A 121 -17.86 0.80 3.09
C THR A 121 -17.96 -0.66 2.64
N ARG A 122 -19.13 -1.07 2.13
CA ARG A 122 -19.33 -2.38 1.51
C ARG A 122 -19.16 -2.26 0.00
N TYR A 123 -18.07 -2.78 -0.52
CA TYR A 123 -17.77 -2.78 -1.95
C TYR A 123 -18.41 -3.96 -2.67
N GLN A 124 -18.81 -3.75 -3.93
CA GLN A 124 -19.02 -4.82 -4.90
C GLN A 124 -17.76 -4.90 -5.74
N LEU A 125 -17.00 -5.99 -5.61
CA LEU A 125 -15.68 -6.11 -6.23
C LEU A 125 -15.79 -6.85 -7.58
N PRO A 126 -15.67 -6.15 -8.72
CA PRO A 126 -15.55 -6.82 -10.02
C PRO A 126 -14.14 -7.39 -10.25
N HIS A 127 -13.20 -7.09 -9.34
CA HIS A 127 -11.80 -7.49 -9.36
C HIS A 127 -11.45 -8.25 -8.06
N GLU A 128 -10.19 -8.68 -7.95
CA GLU A 128 -9.69 -9.36 -6.76
C GLU A 128 -9.67 -8.46 -5.51
N PRO A 129 -9.71 -9.04 -4.29
CA PRO A 129 -9.83 -8.27 -3.05
C PRO A 129 -8.59 -7.45 -2.64
N PHE A 130 -7.47 -7.57 -3.35
CA PHE A 130 -6.26 -6.77 -3.08
C PHE A 130 -6.05 -5.72 -4.17
N VAL A 131 -6.09 -4.44 -3.79
CA VAL A 131 -5.87 -3.32 -4.71
C VAL A 131 -4.54 -2.65 -4.38
N VAL A 132 -3.55 -2.84 -5.25
CA VAL A 132 -2.23 -2.22 -5.14
C VAL A 132 -2.32 -0.73 -5.42
N PHE A 133 -1.65 0.09 -4.62
CA PHE A 133 -1.53 1.53 -4.88
C PHE A 133 -0.09 2.05 -4.87
N ASP A 134 0.89 1.30 -4.32
CA ASP A 134 2.30 1.70 -4.30
C ASP A 134 3.25 0.52 -4.47
N LEU A 135 4.37 0.76 -5.16
CA LEU A 135 5.57 -0.07 -5.12
C LEU A 135 6.66 0.68 -4.32
N MET A 136 7.23 0.01 -3.33
CA MET A 136 8.18 0.62 -2.40
C MET A 136 9.55 -0.06 -2.50
N VAL A 137 10.60 0.76 -2.56
CA VAL A 137 12.00 0.39 -2.39
C VAL A 137 12.49 1.07 -1.11
N GLU A 138 12.86 0.29 -0.10
CA GLU A 138 13.18 0.84 1.22
C GLU A 138 12.04 1.74 1.76
N ASP A 139 12.29 3.04 1.99
CA ASP A 139 11.30 4.01 2.46
C ASP A 139 10.76 4.90 1.34
N LYS A 140 11.15 4.63 0.08
CA LYS A 140 10.76 5.41 -1.09
C LYS A 140 9.67 4.69 -1.86
N ARG A 141 8.68 5.48 -2.29
CA ARG A 141 7.66 5.08 -3.25
C ARG A 141 8.19 5.33 -4.67
N LEU A 142 8.03 4.36 -5.56
CA LEU A 142 8.31 4.58 -6.97
C LEU A 142 7.24 5.44 -7.64
N PRO A 143 7.56 6.17 -8.73
CA PRO A 143 6.56 6.86 -9.54
C PRO A 143 5.44 5.92 -10.01
N TYR A 144 4.24 6.47 -10.18
CA TYR A 144 3.06 5.67 -10.51
C TYR A 144 3.19 4.94 -11.84
N ASP A 145 3.78 5.56 -12.86
CA ASP A 145 4.01 4.92 -14.16
C ASP A 145 4.96 3.73 -14.06
N GLU A 146 5.96 3.79 -13.17
CA GLU A 146 6.83 2.65 -12.91
C GLU A 146 6.06 1.51 -12.22
N LEU A 147 5.16 1.84 -11.30
CA LEU A 147 4.25 0.85 -10.71
C LEU A 147 3.38 0.20 -11.79
N LEU A 148 2.72 0.99 -12.65
CA LEU A 148 1.87 0.46 -13.71
C LEU A 148 2.65 -0.41 -14.69
N ALA A 149 3.84 0.01 -15.11
CA ALA A 149 4.70 -0.77 -15.98
C ALA A 149 5.10 -2.12 -15.36
N ARG A 150 5.31 -2.15 -14.05
CA ARG A 150 5.61 -3.40 -13.30
C ARG A 150 4.40 -4.31 -13.16
N LEU A 151 3.19 -3.77 -13.06
CA LEU A 151 1.96 -4.57 -12.95
C LEU A 151 1.45 -5.10 -14.29
N ALA A 152 1.86 -4.48 -15.41
CA ALA A 152 1.45 -4.86 -16.76
C ALA A 152 2.30 -5.99 -17.38
N GLY A 153 3.49 -6.26 -16.82
CA GLY A 153 4.39 -7.32 -17.25
C GLY A 153 4.20 -8.61 -16.45
#